data_AF-A0A7J3DB14-F1
#
_entry.id   AF-A0A7J3DB14-F1
#
_cell.length_a   1.000
_cell.length_b   1.000
_cell.length_c   1.000
_cell.angle_alpha   90.00
_cell.angle_beta   90.00
_cell.angle_gamma   90.00
#
_symmetry.space_group_name_H-M   'P 1'
#
loop_
_entity.id
_entity.type
_entity.pdbx_description
1 polymer ?
#
loop_
_entity_poly.entity_id
_entity_poly.type
_entity_poly.pdbx_seq_one_letter_code
_entity_poly.pdbx_strand_id
1 'polypeptide(L)' 'MVFELLDERIQKILEKKSIREPTDPQKDAIPHILEGEHVLLVAPTGIGKTEAAML' A
#
# COMPACT_ATOMS: atom_id res chain seq x y z
N MET A 1 -9.80 2.50 -5.85
CA MET A 1 -9.16 1.76 -4.73
C MET A 1 -7.75 2.28 -4.49
N VAL A 2 -7.17 2.14 -3.28
CA VAL A 2 -5.85 2.74 -2.94
C VAL A 2 -4.73 2.35 -3.90
N PHE A 3 -4.73 1.14 -4.44
CA PHE A 3 -3.74 0.74 -5.46
C PHE A 3 -3.82 1.54 -6.77
N GLU A 4 -4.96 2.13 -7.11
CA GLU A 4 -5.10 2.99 -8.30
C GLU A 4 -4.32 4.31 -8.16
N LEU A 5 -3.92 4.68 -6.94
CA LEU A 5 -3.09 5.85 -6.65
C LEU A 5 -1.59 5.60 -6.94
N LEU A 6 -1.18 4.33 -7.04
CA LEU A 6 0.21 3.94 -7.27
C LEU A 6 0.58 4.06 -8.75
N ASP A 7 1.88 4.12 -9.04
CA ASP A 7 2.39 4.10 -10.41
C ASP A 7 1.87 2.87 -11.18
N GLU A 8 1.49 3.04 -12.45
CA GLU A 8 0.92 1.97 -13.29
C GLU A 8 1.80 0.71 -13.36
N ARG A 9 3.14 0.86 -13.25
CA ARG A 9 4.07 -0.27 -13.24
C ARG A 9 3.85 -1.16 -12.02
N ILE A 10 3.54 -0.56 -10.87
CA ILE A 10 3.25 -1.28 -9.63
C ILE A 10 1.89 -1.97 -9.74
N GLN A 11 0.87 -1.26 -10.25
CA GLN A 11 -0.46 -1.83 -10.48
C GLN A 11 -0.41 -3.10 -11.35
N LYS A 12 0.32 -3.06 -12.47
CA LYS A 12 0.53 -4.21 -13.37
C LYS A 12 1.19 -5.40 -12.66
N ILE A 13 2.12 -5.14 -11.74
CA ILE A 13 2.77 -6.19 -10.94
C ILE A 13 1.81 -6.79 -9.92
N LEU A 14 1.01 -5.95 -9.24
CA LEU A 14 0.00 -6.39 -8.28
C LEU A 14 -1.04 -7.29 -8.96
N GLU A 15 -1.54 -6.87 -10.13
CA GLU A 15 -2.47 -7.67 -10.94
C GLU A 15 -1.85 -9.01 -11.36
N LYS A 16 -0.61 -9.01 -11.87
CA LYS A 16 0.11 -10.23 -12.25
C LYS A 16 0.29 -11.20 -11.07
N LYS A 17 0.44 -10.67 -9.86
CA LYS A 17 0.53 -11.45 -8.61
C LYS A 17 -0.85 -11.82 -8.02
N SER A 18 -1.95 -11.48 -8.71
CA SER A 18 -3.32 -11.66 -8.23
C SER A 18 -3.61 -10.94 -6.90
N ILE A 19 -2.87 -9.87 -6.61
CA ILE A 19 -3.11 -8.99 -5.46
C ILE A 19 -4.08 -7.92 -5.92
N ARG A 20 -5.34 -8.06 -5.53
CA ARG A 20 -6.43 -7.20 -6.02
C ARG A 20 -6.87 -6.14 -5.03
N GLU A 21 -6.64 -6.39 -3.74
CA GLU A 21 -7.08 -5.51 -2.67
C GLU A 21 -5.92 -5.18 -1.71
N PRO A 22 -5.81 -3.92 -1.27
CA PRO A 22 -4.87 -3.55 -0.22
C PRO A 22 -5.29 -4.17 1.12
N THR A 23 -4.31 -4.48 1.96
CA THR A 23 -4.56 -4.80 3.38
C THR A 23 -4.96 -3.55 4.15
N ASP A 24 -5.52 -3.69 5.36
CA ASP A 24 -5.96 -2.51 6.13
C ASP A 24 -4.81 -1.52 6.42
N PRO A 25 -3.60 -1.95 6.84
CA PRO A 25 -2.48 -1.02 6.96
C PRO A 25 -2.09 -0.30 5.67
N GLN A 26 -2.27 -0.93 4.51
CA GLN A 26 -2.00 -0.31 3.20
C GLN A 26 -3.08 0.70 2.83
N LYS A 27 -4.36 0.39 3.09
CA LYS A 27 -5.48 1.32 2.89
C LYS A 27 -5.28 2.60 3.68
N ASP A 28 -4.84 2.45 4.93
CA ASP A 28 -4.67 3.56 5.84
C ASP A 28 -3.41 4.38 5.49
N ALA A 29 -2.26 3.73 5.26
CA ALA A 29 -0.98 4.47 5.17
C ALA A 29 -0.64 5.02 3.78
N ILE A 30 -0.95 4.30 2.69
CA ILE A 30 -0.47 4.67 1.35
C ILE A 30 -0.92 6.08 0.93
N PRO A 31 -2.19 6.51 1.11
CA PRO A 31 -2.61 7.85 0.72
C PRO A 31 -1.80 8.95 1.42
N HIS A 32 -1.60 8.83 2.74
CA HIS A 32 -0.82 9.79 3.53
C HIS A 32 0.67 9.82 3.12
N ILE A 33 1.26 8.66 2.82
CA ILE A 33 2.64 8.57 2.35
C ILE A 33 2.79 9.24 0.98
N LEU A 34 1.84 9.02 0.06
CA LEU A 34 1.85 9.64 -1.27
C LEU A 34 1.67 11.16 -1.21
N GLU A 35 0.95 11.68 -0.21
CA GLU A 35 0.84 13.11 0.07
C GLU A 35 2.12 13.72 0.68
N GLY A 36 3.13 12.89 0.98
CA GLY A 36 4.42 13.32 1.53
C GLY A 36 4.42 13.51 3.04
N GLU A 37 3.40 13.00 3.73
CA GLU A 37 3.30 13.10 5.20
C GLU A 37 4.27 12.15 5.91
N HIS A 38 4.66 12.50 7.13
CA HIS A 38 5.39 11.60 8.02
C HIS A 38 4.40 10.70 8.77
N VAL A 39 4.40 9.41 8.47
CA VAL A 39 3.42 8.45 9.01
C VAL A 39 4.07 7.52 10.04
N LEU A 40 3.44 7.40 11.22
CA LEU A 40 3.74 6.35 12.19
C LEU A 40 2.68 5.24 12.07
N LEU A 41 3.00 4.17 11.35
CA LEU A 41 2.10 3.04 11.15
C LEU A 41 2.30 1.96 12.24
N VAL A 42 1.30 1.78 13.10
CA VAL A 42 1.31 0.74 14.15
C VAL A 42 0.35 -0.38 13.78
N ALA A 43 0.90 -1.55 13.49
CA ALA A 43 0.16 -2.73 13.03
C ALA A 43 0.87 -4.03 13.48
N PRO A 44 0.13 -5.13 13.74
CA PRO A 44 0.71 -6.45 13.95
C PRO A 44 1.71 -6.85 12.83
N THR A 45 2.59 -7.80 13.14
CA THR A 45 3.48 -8.33 12.09
C THR A 45 2.70 -9.25 11.14
N GLY A 46 3.17 -9.37 9.90
CA GLY A 46 2.59 -10.27 8.90
C GLY A 46 1.32 -9.76 8.18
N ILE A 47 0.83 -8.55 8.49
CA ILE A 47 -0.40 -8.01 7.87
C ILE A 47 -0.16 -6.93 6.78
N GLY A 48 1.08 -6.83 6.29
CA GLY A 48 1.40 -5.98 5.13
C GLY A 48 1.86 -4.55 5.43
N LYS A 49 2.34 -4.26 6.67
CA LYS A 49 2.87 -2.93 7.03
C LYS A 49 4.13 -2.52 6.26
N THR A 50 4.91 -3.50 5.78
CA THR A 50 6.12 -3.24 5.01
C THR A 50 5.76 -2.75 3.62
N GLU A 51 4.85 -3.47 2.95
CA GLU A 51 4.34 -3.12 1.63
C GLU A 51 3.59 -1.78 1.65
N ALA A 52 2.90 -1.45 2.74
CA ALA A 52 2.26 -0.15 2.91
C ALA A 52 3.21 1.04 2.81
N ALA A 53 4.51 0.85 3.12
CA ALA A 53 5.53 1.89 3.03
C ALA A 53 6.44 1.79 1.80
N MET A 54 6.41 0.65 1.10
CA MET A 54 7.32 0.37 -0.03
C MET A 54 6.66 0.49 -1.40
N LEU A 55 5.35 0.25 -1.49
CA LEU A 55 4.57 0.36 -2.72
C LEU A 55 4.18 1.82 -2.98
#